data_AF-A0AAW6NZT3-F1
#
_entry.id   AF-A0AAW6NZT3-F1
#
_cell.length_a   1.000
_cell.length_b   1.000
_cell.length_c   1.000
_cell.angle_alpha   90.00
_cell.angle_beta   90.00
_cell.angle_gamma   90.00
#
_symmetry.space_group_name_H-M   'P 1'
#
loop_
_entity.id
_entity.type
_entity.pdbx_description
1 polymer ?
#
loop_
_entity_poly.entity_id
_entity_poly.type
_entity_poly.pdbx_seq_one_letter_code
_entity_poly.pdbx_strand_id
1 'polypeptide(L)'
;MNAQPIYHAPTSPREYAALVLAEPNLERRRDLMARCPEHWRELVSEHVKTGYSRIQSYRAFISGRRQSMAAGPQPAPRREDTSFRISDFKKSAPEKGNQELAKLKALVGGRDGD
;
A
#
# COMPACT_ATOMS: atom_id res chain seq x y z
N MET A 1 -23.92 25.74 11.75
CA MET A 1 -25.01 24.86 12.20
C MET A 1 -24.39 23.56 12.68
N ASN A 2 -24.32 23.34 13.99
CA ASN A 2 -23.82 22.07 14.56
C ASN A 2 -24.94 21.05 14.43
N ALA A 3 -24.88 20.20 13.40
CA ALA A 3 -25.74 19.04 13.31
C ALA A 3 -25.35 18.08 14.44
N GLN A 4 -26.12 18.10 15.54
CA GLN A 4 -26.06 17.04 16.54
C GLN A 4 -26.37 15.72 15.81
N PRO A 5 -25.51 14.70 15.90
CA PRO A 5 -25.82 13.41 15.28
C PRO A 5 -27.10 12.88 15.92
N ILE A 6 -28.10 12.58 15.10
CA ILE A 6 -29.33 11.94 15.56
C ILE A 6 -28.93 10.51 15.96
N TYR A 7 -28.86 10.27 17.27
CA TYR A 7 -28.53 8.95 17.82
C TYR A 7 -29.75 8.04 17.68
N HIS A 8 -29.86 7.34 16.55
CA HIS A 8 -30.78 6.23 16.42
C HIS A 8 -30.24 5.02 17.17
N ALA A 9 -31.13 4.27 17.83
CA ALA A 9 -30.77 2.98 18.38
C ALA A 9 -30.27 2.08 17.23
N PRO A 10 -29.12 1.40 17.37
CA PRO A 10 -28.59 0.56 16.31
C PRO A 10 -29.57 -0.57 16.01
N THR A 11 -29.93 -0.70 14.72
CA THR A 11 -30.90 -1.69 14.25
C THR A 11 -30.24 -2.99 13.80
N SER A 12 -28.91 -2.99 13.66
CA SER A 12 -28.13 -4.14 13.22
C SER A 12 -26.81 -4.29 13.99
N PRO A 13 -26.22 -5.50 14.05
CA PRO A 13 -24.89 -5.74 14.62
C PRO A 13 -23.81 -4.87 13.98
N ARG A 14 -23.92 -4.62 12.67
CA ARG A 14 -22.97 -3.80 11.92
C ARG A 14 -23.03 -2.33 12.36
N GLU A 15 -24.22 -1.77 12.54
CA GLU A 15 -24.39 -0.41 13.07
C GLU A 15 -23.89 -0.30 14.50
N TYR A 16 -24.15 -1.31 15.34
CA TYR A 16 -23.62 -1.37 16.69
C TYR A 16 -22.09 -1.36 16.71
N ALA A 17 -21.46 -2.20 15.88
CA ALA A 17 -20.01 -2.23 15.72
C ALA A 17 -19.45 -0.88 15.24
N ALA A 18 -20.16 -0.17 14.34
CA ALA A 18 -19.79 1.16 13.91
C ALA A 18 -19.81 2.18 15.06
N LEU A 19 -20.80 2.10 15.96
CA LEU A 19 -20.84 2.93 17.17
C LEU A 19 -19.65 2.64 18.10
N VAL A 20 -19.31 1.36 18.30
CA VAL A 20 -18.13 0.98 19.10
C VAL A 20 -16.84 1.51 18.47
N LEU A 21 -16.70 1.43 17.14
CA LEU A 21 -15.52 1.92 16.42
C LEU A 21 -15.41 3.45 16.41
N ALA A 22 -16.54 4.15 16.42
CA ALA A 22 -16.60 5.61 16.44
C ALA A 22 -16.26 6.20 17.81
N GLU A 23 -16.50 5.46 18.90
CA GLU A 23 -16.26 5.94 20.26
C GLU A 23 -14.75 6.09 20.56
N PRO A 24 -14.24 7.30 20.85
CA PRO A 24 -12.82 7.50 21.11
C PRO A 24 -12.35 6.89 22.43
N ASN A 25 -13.18 6.86 23.48
CA ASN A 25 -12.77 6.41 24.81
C ASN A 25 -12.84 4.87 24.96
N LEU A 26 -11.77 4.27 25.49
CA LEU A 26 -11.67 2.83 25.74
C LEU A 26 -12.68 2.33 26.77
N GLU A 27 -12.91 3.06 27.86
CA GLU A 27 -13.87 2.68 28.90
C GLU A 27 -15.29 2.67 28.33
N ARG A 28 -15.65 3.70 27.56
CA ARG A 28 -16.95 3.75 26.89
C ARG A 28 -17.13 2.63 25.86
N ARG A 29 -16.08 2.25 25.14
CA ARG A 29 -16.13 1.08 24.25
C ARG A 29 -16.36 -0.23 25.01
N ARG A 30 -15.70 -0.39 26.16
CA ARG A 30 -15.91 -1.57 27.02
C ARG A 30 -17.33 -1.63 27.53
N ASP A 31 -17.88 -0.50 27.96
CA ASP A 31 -19.28 -0.37 28.37
C ASP A 31 -20.25 -0.72 27.25
N LEU A 32 -20.01 -0.25 26.03
CA LEU A 32 -20.81 -0.60 24.86
C LEU A 32 -20.75 -2.11 24.59
N MET A 33 -19.56 -2.70 24.60
CA MET A 33 -19.42 -4.15 24.42
C MET A 33 -20.08 -4.98 25.54
N ALA A 34 -20.08 -4.47 26.78
CA ALA A 34 -20.75 -5.11 27.91
C ALA A 34 -22.28 -5.06 27.78
N ARG A 35 -22.82 -3.95 27.28
CA ARG A 35 -24.27 -3.75 27.02
C ARG A 35 -24.74 -4.36 25.69
N CYS A 36 -23.84 -4.91 24.89
CA CYS A 36 -24.17 -5.54 23.62
C CYS A 36 -25.10 -6.75 23.86
N PRO A 37 -26.23 -6.87 23.14
CA PRO A 37 -27.10 -8.03 23.20
C PRO A 37 -26.32 -9.33 22.93
N GLU A 38 -26.59 -10.37 23.73
CA GLU A 38 -25.82 -11.63 23.70
C GLU A 38 -25.76 -12.26 22.30
N HIS A 39 -26.90 -12.28 21.60
CA HIS A 39 -27.05 -12.84 20.25
C HIS A 39 -26.33 -12.04 19.16
N TRP A 40 -25.88 -10.81 19.44
CA TRP A 40 -25.09 -9.99 18.53
C TRP A 40 -23.61 -9.94 18.88
N ARG A 41 -23.23 -10.36 20.10
CA ARG A 41 -21.89 -10.15 20.65
C ARG A 41 -20.80 -10.73 19.75
N GLU A 42 -21.01 -11.92 19.18
CA GLU A 42 -20.05 -12.57 18.29
C GLU A 42 -19.84 -11.78 16.99
N LEU A 43 -20.94 -11.45 16.28
CA LEU A 43 -20.90 -10.67 15.04
C LEU A 43 -20.32 -9.27 15.25
N VAL A 44 -20.70 -8.59 16.33
CA VAL A 44 -20.17 -7.27 16.69
C VAL A 44 -18.66 -7.35 16.95
N SER A 45 -18.20 -8.37 17.69
CA SER A 45 -16.78 -8.59 17.96
C SER A 45 -15.97 -8.77 16.67
N GLU A 46 -16.47 -9.56 15.74
CA GLU A 46 -15.83 -9.78 14.43
C GLU A 46 -15.77 -8.48 13.61
N HIS A 47 -16.88 -7.73 13.53
CA HIS A 47 -16.95 -6.45 12.83
C HIS A 47 -16.02 -5.39 13.45
N VAL A 48 -15.92 -5.34 14.78
CA VAL A 48 -15.01 -4.42 15.47
C VAL A 48 -13.56 -4.81 15.16
N LYS A 49 -13.21 -6.10 15.22
CA LYS A 49 -11.85 -6.57 14.93
C LYS A 49 -11.41 -6.26 13.49
N THR A 50 -12.27 -6.57 12.52
CA THR A 50 -12.02 -6.30 11.10
C THR A 50 -11.99 -4.80 10.81
N GLY A 51 -12.92 -4.03 11.38
CA GLY A 51 -12.98 -2.58 11.27
C GLY A 51 -11.76 -1.87 11.84
N TYR A 52 -11.23 -2.32 12.99
CA TYR A 52 -10.04 -1.73 13.59
C TYR A 52 -8.81 -1.87 12.70
N SER A 53 -8.60 -3.05 12.11
CA SER A 53 -7.52 -3.29 11.15
C SER A 53 -7.57 -2.31 9.97
N ARG A 54 -8.78 -2.10 9.42
CA ARG A 54 -9.00 -1.16 8.32
C ARG A 54 -8.78 0.30 8.71
N ILE A 55 -9.15 0.70 9.93
CA ILE A 55 -8.90 2.05 10.43
C ILE A 55 -7.40 2.28 10.65
N GLN A 56 -6.67 1.29 11.18
CA GLN A 56 -5.23 1.39 11.38
C GLN A 56 -4.49 1.53 10.05
N SER A 57 -4.83 0.71 9.05
CA SER A 57 -4.22 0.79 7.72
C SER A 57 -4.53 2.14 7.04
N TYR A 58 -5.77 2.63 7.15
CA TYR A 58 -6.13 3.95 6.64
C TYR A 58 -5.37 5.07 7.34
N ARG A 59 -5.22 5.02 8.66
CA ARG A 59 -4.44 6.01 9.42
C ARG A 59 -2.97 6.00 9.01
N ALA A 60 -2.37 4.82 8.86
CA ALA A 60 -0.99 4.66 8.39
C ALA A 60 -0.79 5.21 6.97
N PHE A 61 -1.76 4.95 6.08
CA PHE A 61 -1.74 5.50 4.72
C PHE A 61 -1.84 7.03 4.72
N ILE A 62 -2.75 7.62 5.51
CA ILE A 62 -2.90 9.07 5.60
C ILE A 62 -1.66 9.72 6.22
N SER A 63 -1.06 9.13 7.25
CA SER A 63 0.20 9.64 7.82
C SER A 63 1.34 9.56 6.80
N GLY A 64 1.46 8.45 6.06
CA GLY A 64 2.45 8.30 5.00
C GLY A 64 2.26 9.34 3.89
N ARG A 65 1.01 9.55 3.44
CA ARG A 65 0.69 10.60 2.45
C ARG A 65 1.06 11.99 2.95
N ARG A 66 0.77 12.33 4.21
CA ARG A 66 1.17 13.61 4.81
C ARG A 66 2.69 13.78 4.85
N GLN A 67 3.41 12.71 5.18
CA GLN A 67 4.88 12.71 5.15
C GLN A 67 5.41 12.90 3.72
N SER A 68 4.87 12.21 2.73
CA SER A 68 5.27 12.39 1.32
C SER A 68 4.95 13.79 0.81
N MET A 69 3.82 14.38 1.18
CA MET A 69 3.49 15.75 0.82
C MET A 69 4.42 16.77 1.48
N ALA A 70 4.78 16.57 2.75
CA ALA A 70 5.75 17.42 3.46
C ALA A 70 7.17 17.29 2.89
N ALA A 71 7.56 16.09 2.44
CA ALA A 71 8.85 15.83 1.82
C ALA A 71 8.96 16.39 0.39
N GLY A 72 7.83 16.73 -0.24
CA GLY A 72 7.79 17.18 -1.63
C GLY A 72 7.97 16.04 -2.64
N PRO A 73 7.80 16.31 -3.94
CA PRO A 73 8.04 15.33 -4.98
C PRO A 73 9.51 14.87 -4.95
N GLN A 74 9.74 13.57 -5.13
CA GLN A 74 11.09 13.04 -5.31
C GLN A 74 11.73 13.75 -6.52
N PRO A 75 12.99 14.20 -6.42
CA PRO A 75 13.68 14.80 -7.56
C PRO A 75 13.61 13.86 -8.76
N ALA A 76 13.32 14.40 -9.95
CA ALA A 76 13.36 13.62 -11.17
C ALA A 76 14.75 12.98 -11.31
N PRO A 77 14.85 11.67 -11.65
CA PRO A 77 16.12 11.01 -11.87
C PRO A 77 16.93 11.80 -12.90
N ARG A 78 18.13 12.24 -12.55
CA ARG A 78 19.01 12.95 -13.48
C ARG A 78 19.74 11.93 -14.33
N ARG A 79 20.13 12.32 -15.55
CA ARG A 79 20.97 11.50 -16.44
C ARG A 79 22.31 11.08 -15.84
N GLU A 80 22.70 11.65 -14.70
CA GLU A 80 23.93 11.36 -13.96
C GLU A 80 23.76 10.21 -12.96
N ASP A 81 22.53 9.75 -12.71
CA ASP A 81 22.23 8.68 -11.74
C ASP A 81 22.56 7.28 -12.29
N THR A 82 23.01 7.19 -13.55
CA THR A 82 23.67 5.99 -14.08
C THR A 82 25.17 6.10 -13.85
N SER A 83 25.75 5.10 -13.17
CA SER A 83 27.18 5.04 -12.83
C SER A 83 28.14 4.99 -14.02
N PHE A 84 27.63 4.98 -15.25
CA PHE A 84 28.40 4.93 -16.48
C PHE A 84 27.75 5.82 -17.53
N ARG A 85 28.55 6.61 -18.23
CA ARG A 85 28.17 7.29 -19.47
C ARG A 85 28.54 6.41 -20.66
N ILE A 86 27.78 6.52 -21.75
CA ILE A 86 28.11 5.81 -23.01
C ILE A 86 29.53 6.18 -23.50
N SER A 87 30.00 7.40 -23.18
CA SER A 87 31.36 7.86 -23.43
C SER A 87 32.44 7.12 -22.65
N ASP A 88 32.10 6.47 -21.53
CA ASP A 88 33.06 5.77 -20.67
C ASP A 88 33.48 4.42 -21.28
N PHE A 89 32.70 3.92 -22.23
CA PHE A 89 33.05 2.73 -23.00
C PHE A 89 33.96 3.12 -24.17
N LYS A 90 35.23 2.69 -24.11
CA LYS A 90 36.12 2.78 -25.27
C LYS A 90 35.56 1.96 -26.42
N LYS A 91 35.42 2.58 -27.60
CA LYS A 91 35.06 1.87 -28.84
C LYS A 91 36.07 0.74 -29.05
N SER A 92 35.58 -0.49 -29.12
CA SER A 92 36.41 -1.64 -29.43
C SER A 92 36.89 -1.56 -30.88
N ALA A 93 38.04 -2.19 -31.16
CA ALA A 93 38.48 -2.37 -32.55
C ALA A 93 37.40 -3.14 -33.33
N PRO A 94 37.15 -2.77 -34.60
CA PRO A 94 36.08 -3.37 -35.40
C PRO A 94 36.18 -4.89 -35.49
N GLU A 95 37.40 -5.45 -35.45
CA GLU A 95 37.67 -6.88 -35.43
C GLU A 95 37.09 -7.59 -34.20
N LYS A 96 37.22 -6.98 -33.00
CA LYS A 96 36.64 -7.54 -31.77
C LYS A 96 35.12 -7.46 -31.79
N GLY A 97 34.55 -6.37 -32.33
CA GLY A 97 33.11 -6.25 -32.52
C GLY A 97 32.56 -7.36 -33.43
N ASN A 98 33.24 -7.62 -34.56
CA ASN A 98 32.86 -8.67 -35.49
C ASN A 98 32.97 -10.08 -34.88
N GLN A 99 33.98 -10.34 -34.07
CA GLN A 99 34.12 -11.62 -33.35
C GLN A 99 32.99 -11.85 -32.35
N GLU A 100 32.65 -10.84 -31.55
CA GLU A 100 31.53 -10.96 -30.59
C GLU A 100 30.18 -11.07 -31.31
N LEU A 101 29.98 -10.34 -32.42
CA LEU A 101 28.79 -10.48 -33.26
C LEU A 101 28.70 -11.88 -33.89
N ALA A 102 29.83 -12.47 -34.32
CA ALA A 102 29.87 -13.83 -34.84
C ALA A 102 29.52 -14.86 -33.75
N LYS A 103 30.02 -14.69 -32.53
CA LYS A 103 29.65 -15.54 -31.37
C LYS A 103 28.16 -15.43 -31.05
N LEU A 104 27.61 -14.21 -31.03
CA LEU A 104 26.17 -13.99 -30.80
C LEU A 104 25.33 -14.62 -31.91
N LYS A 105 25.74 -14.50 -33.17
CA LYS A 105 25.07 -15.15 -34.31
C LYS A 105 25.13 -16.67 -34.21
N ALA A 106 26.25 -17.25 -33.77
CA ALA A 106 26.34 -18.70 -33.53
C ALA A 106 25.44 -19.15 -32.37
N LEU A 107 25.32 -18.34 -31.31
CA LEU A 107 24.47 -18.63 -30.16
C LEU A 107 22.97 -18.55 -30.50
N VAL A 108 22.58 -17.59 -31.33
CA VAL A 108 21.18 -17.36 -31.74
C VAL A 108 20.78 -18.25 -32.93
N GLY A 109 21.69 -18.48 -33.87
CA GLY A 109 21.47 -19.30 -35.07
C GLY A 109 21.54 -20.81 -34.86
N GLY A 110 21.94 -21.28 -33.67
CA GLY A 110 21.95 -22.71 -33.33
C GLY A 110 20.58 -23.28 -32.93
N ARG A 111 19.49 -22.52 -33.04
CA ARG A 111 18.15 -22.95 -32.61
C ARG A 111 17.12 -23.12 -33.72
N ASP A 112 17.44 -22.76 -34.97
CA ASP A 112 16.54 -22.98 -36.11
C ASP A 112 17.33 -23.43 -37.36
N GLY A 113 17.22 -24.73 -37.70
CA GLY A 113 17.39 -25.21 -39.08
C GLY A 113 18.54 -26.20 -39.34
N ASP A 114 18.14 -27.43 -39.66
CA ASP A 114 18.81 -28.44 -40.51
C ASP A 114 19.53 -27.84 -41.74
#